data_AF-A0A430BAL9-F1
#
_entry.id   AF-A0A430BAL9-F1
#
_cell.length_a   1.000
_cell.length_b   1.000
_cell.length_c   1.000
_cell.angle_alpha   90.00
_cell.angle_beta   90.00
_cell.angle_gamma   90.00
#
_symmetry.space_group_name_H-M   'P 1'
#
loop_
_entity.id
_entity.type
_entity.pdbx_description
1 polymer ?
#
loop_
_entity_poly.entity_id
_entity_poly.type
_entity_poly.pdbx_seq_one_letter_code
_entity_poly.pdbx_strand_id
1 'polypeptide(L)'
;MTATAGWLTAFPIQPASAAVDAFIEGWKELSARELPHFNHKTKEGALTKTLKIYVENHVAPRHGLLGMWSAESVIGDVDPATSERVEERRTDIVYGWNDATQGIQLVFEFKRLGHQKKHRDHYLRDQGLGRFVTGIYSGKQAVAAMVGVLLDPEPDVVPQIRDTLKDTALGTTLRLIPTAAGDPISKPSNLFPAADFDTEHTRDTALALTHGSIRVSHFFFAFGYPSTTVKPKKVAAPKA
;
A
#
# COMPACT_ATOMS: atom_id res chain seq x y z
N MET A 1 -13.46 7.09 -26.14
CA MET A 1 -14.19 6.01 -25.43
C MET A 1 -13.15 4.97 -25.02
N THR A 2 -12.49 5.16 -23.87
CA THR A 2 -12.81 4.56 -22.55
C THR A 2 -12.50 3.07 -22.42
N ALA A 3 -11.28 2.65 -22.81
CA ALA A 3 -10.77 1.32 -22.45
C ALA A 3 -10.33 1.22 -20.97
N THR A 4 -9.90 2.34 -20.37
CA THR A 4 -9.43 2.41 -18.97
C THR A 4 -10.55 2.28 -17.91
N ALA A 5 -11.83 2.34 -18.30
CA ALA A 5 -12.95 2.26 -17.36
C ALA A 5 -13.57 0.86 -17.23
N GLY A 6 -13.55 0.05 -18.29
CA GLY A 6 -14.32 -1.21 -18.34
C GLY A 6 -13.75 -2.36 -17.49
N TRP A 7 -12.45 -2.37 -17.22
CA TRP A 7 -11.85 -3.41 -16.39
C TRP A 7 -12.10 -3.18 -14.90
N LEU A 8 -12.25 -1.92 -14.47
CA LEU A 8 -12.54 -1.58 -13.06
C LEU A 8 -13.88 -2.18 -12.62
N THR A 9 -14.88 -2.22 -13.52
CA THR A 9 -16.17 -2.86 -13.26
C THR A 9 -16.09 -4.40 -13.21
N ALA A 10 -15.02 -5.00 -13.73
CA ALA A 10 -14.80 -6.46 -13.69
C ALA A 10 -14.13 -6.91 -12.39
N PHE A 11 -13.60 -5.99 -11.59
CA PHE A 11 -13.14 -6.29 -10.24
C PHE A 11 -14.36 -6.32 -9.30
N PRO A 12 -14.56 -7.35 -8.46
CA PRO A 12 -15.60 -7.31 -7.43
C PRO A 12 -15.18 -6.30 -6.37
N ILE A 13 -15.51 -5.03 -6.63
CA ILE A 13 -15.15 -3.87 -5.83
C ILE A 13 -15.72 -4.02 -4.40
N GLN A 14 -16.89 -4.62 -4.23
CA GLN A 14 -17.57 -4.70 -2.93
C GLN A 14 -16.75 -5.45 -1.85
N PRO A 15 -16.29 -6.71 -2.07
CA PRO A 15 -15.39 -7.38 -1.12
C PRO A 15 -14.08 -6.64 -0.86
N ALA A 16 -13.51 -5.99 -1.88
CA ALA A 16 -12.25 -5.26 -1.75
C ALA A 16 -12.41 -3.97 -0.95
N SER A 17 -13.45 -3.19 -1.22
CA SER A 17 -13.79 -1.98 -0.46
C SER A 17 -14.09 -2.33 0.99
N ALA A 18 -14.87 -3.37 1.26
CA ALA A 18 -15.14 -3.82 2.63
C ALA A 18 -13.85 -4.28 3.34
N ALA A 19 -12.92 -4.95 2.64
CA ALA A 19 -11.62 -5.29 3.20
C ALA A 19 -10.79 -4.05 3.53
N VAL A 20 -10.76 -3.04 2.64
CA VAL A 20 -10.11 -1.75 2.90
C VAL A 20 -10.73 -1.04 4.10
N ASP A 21 -12.06 -1.01 4.20
CA ASP A 21 -12.78 -0.37 5.30
C ASP A 21 -12.47 -1.03 6.64
N ALA A 22 -12.54 -2.37 6.70
CA ALA A 22 -12.14 -3.14 7.88
C ALA A 22 -10.68 -2.88 8.26
N PHE A 23 -9.81 -2.74 7.27
CA PHE A 23 -8.39 -2.50 7.49
C PHE A 23 -8.11 -1.10 8.06
N ILE A 24 -8.78 -0.08 7.53
CA ILE A 24 -8.71 1.30 8.00
C ILE A 24 -9.28 1.42 9.42
N GLU A 25 -10.40 0.76 9.68
CA GLU A 25 -10.99 0.72 11.01
C GLU A 25 -10.04 0.08 12.03
N GLY A 26 -9.46 -1.08 11.71
CA GLY A 26 -8.48 -1.73 12.59
C GLY A 26 -7.26 -0.86 12.88
N TRP A 27 -6.77 -0.11 11.88
CA TRP A 27 -5.71 0.87 12.11
C TRP A 27 -6.16 1.98 13.06
N LYS A 28 -7.32 2.59 12.82
CA LYS A 28 -7.84 3.67 13.66
C LYS A 28 -8.02 3.23 15.11
N GLU A 29 -8.58 2.04 15.34
CA GLU A 29 -8.78 1.49 16.69
C GLU A 29 -7.45 1.24 17.42
N LEU A 30 -6.49 0.57 16.80
CA LEU A 30 -5.18 0.28 17.41
C LEU A 30 -4.32 1.54 17.61
N SER A 31 -4.48 2.52 16.73
CA SER A 31 -3.68 3.74 16.70
C SER A 31 -4.28 4.92 17.48
N ALA A 32 -5.49 4.77 18.04
CA ALA A 32 -6.20 5.82 18.76
C ALA A 32 -5.47 6.35 20.00
N ARG A 33 -4.57 5.54 20.58
CA ARG A 33 -3.72 5.87 21.73
C ARG A 33 -2.41 5.11 21.63
N GLU A 34 -1.39 5.55 22.36
CA GLU A 34 -0.11 4.85 22.37
C GLU A 34 -0.23 3.51 23.11
N LEU A 35 -0.09 2.40 22.37
CA LEU A 35 -0.03 1.06 22.94
C LEU A 35 1.42 0.58 23.00
N PRO A 36 1.84 -0.19 24.03
CA PRO A 36 3.24 -0.61 24.20
C PRO A 36 3.84 -1.32 22.99
N HIS A 37 3.03 -2.09 22.26
CA HIS A 37 3.46 -2.87 21.11
C HIS A 37 2.92 -2.37 19.76
N PHE A 38 2.11 -1.31 19.77
CA PHE A 38 1.56 -0.69 18.56
C PHE A 38 1.64 0.82 18.67
N ASN A 39 2.79 1.37 18.27
CA ASN A 39 3.07 2.81 18.32
C ASN A 39 4.08 3.24 17.25
N HIS A 40 4.31 4.55 17.15
CA HIS A 40 5.24 5.14 16.18
C HIS A 40 6.69 4.65 16.30
N LYS A 41 7.10 3.99 17.39
CA LYS A 41 8.43 3.39 17.53
C LYS A 41 8.45 1.91 17.10
N THR A 42 7.32 1.22 17.12
CA THR A 42 7.20 -0.20 16.72
C THR A 42 7.64 -0.43 15.27
N LYS A 43 8.56 -1.38 15.05
CA LYS A 43 9.07 -1.73 13.71
C LYS A 43 7.92 -2.12 12.75
N GLU A 44 8.07 -1.79 11.47
CA GLU A 44 7.06 -2.01 10.42
C GLU A 44 6.48 -3.42 10.42
N GLY A 45 7.32 -4.46 10.35
CA GLY A 45 6.84 -5.85 10.35
C GLY A 45 6.08 -6.26 11.62
N ALA A 46 6.32 -5.62 12.76
CA ALA A 46 5.54 -5.87 13.98
C ALA A 46 4.20 -5.12 13.96
N LEU A 47 4.16 -3.91 13.39
CA LEU A 47 2.91 -3.17 13.15
C LEU A 47 1.99 -3.93 12.20
N THR A 48 2.50 -4.39 11.05
CA THR A 48 1.70 -5.08 10.04
C THR A 48 1.16 -6.41 10.57
N LYS A 49 1.98 -7.22 11.24
CA LYS A 49 1.51 -8.46 11.89
C LYS A 49 0.41 -8.21 12.92
N THR A 50 0.61 -7.23 13.80
CA THR A 50 -0.37 -6.89 14.85
C THR A 50 -1.68 -6.40 14.23
N LEU A 51 -1.59 -5.51 13.23
CA LEU A 51 -2.73 -5.00 12.50
C LEU A 51 -3.50 -6.13 11.80
N LYS A 52 -2.80 -7.01 11.08
CA LYS A 52 -3.42 -8.16 10.40
C LYS A 52 -4.19 -9.03 11.38
N ILE A 53 -3.56 -9.44 12.49
CA ILE A 53 -4.19 -10.30 13.50
C ILE A 53 -5.43 -9.62 14.08
N TYR A 54 -5.33 -8.31 14.36
CA TYR A 54 -6.44 -7.57 14.92
C TYR A 54 -7.60 -7.43 13.95
N VAL A 55 -7.33 -7.07 12.69
CA VAL A 55 -8.34 -6.96 11.64
C VAL A 55 -9.02 -8.31 11.43
N GLU A 56 -8.27 -9.38 11.25
CA GLU A 56 -8.82 -10.74 11.03
C GLU A 56 -9.72 -11.20 12.19
N ASN A 57 -9.28 -11.02 13.44
CA ASN A 57 -9.98 -11.57 14.60
C ASN A 57 -11.14 -10.69 15.10
N HIS A 58 -11.06 -9.37 14.91
CA HIS A 58 -11.97 -8.43 15.57
C HIS A 58 -12.74 -7.52 14.62
N VAL A 59 -12.16 -7.15 13.47
CA VAL A 59 -12.79 -6.17 12.57
C VAL A 59 -13.49 -6.85 11.40
N ALA A 60 -12.79 -7.71 10.67
CA ALA A 60 -13.30 -8.45 9.53
C ALA A 60 -14.64 -9.19 9.79
N PRO A 61 -14.86 -9.84 10.96
CA PRO A 61 -16.16 -10.45 11.28
C PRO A 61 -17.31 -9.43 11.36
N ARG A 62 -17.03 -8.20 11.81
CA ARG A 62 -18.03 -7.11 11.90
C ARG A 62 -18.45 -6.60 10.52
N HIS A 63 -17.55 -6.74 9.54
CA HIS A 63 -17.80 -6.43 8.12
C HIS A 63 -18.32 -7.65 7.33
N GLY A 64 -18.49 -8.81 7.97
CA GLY A 64 -18.92 -10.04 7.29
C GLY A 64 -17.92 -10.57 6.25
N LEU A 65 -16.63 -10.23 6.40
CA LEU A 65 -15.60 -10.67 5.46
C LEU A 65 -15.24 -12.14 5.68
N LEU A 66 -15.32 -12.92 4.60
CA LEU A 66 -15.07 -14.37 4.59
C LEU A 66 -13.75 -14.75 3.90
N GLY A 67 -12.99 -13.77 3.41
CA GLY A 67 -11.69 -14.01 2.77
C GLY A 67 -10.58 -14.33 3.79
N MET A 68 -9.47 -14.83 3.27
CA MET A 68 -8.27 -15.12 4.04
C MET A 68 -7.41 -13.86 4.20
N TRP A 69 -6.96 -13.60 5.42
CA TRP A 69 -5.91 -12.61 5.68
C TRP A 69 -4.57 -13.31 5.86
N SER A 70 -3.52 -12.79 5.25
CA SER A 70 -2.14 -13.27 5.42
C SER A 70 -1.23 -12.10 5.73
N ALA A 71 -0.23 -12.32 6.59
CA ALA A 71 0.87 -11.40 6.79
C ALA A 71 2.16 -12.12 6.40
N GLU A 72 3.13 -11.39 5.83
CA GLU A 72 4.39 -11.99 5.38
C GLU A 72 4.18 -13.12 4.34
N SER A 73 3.23 -12.95 3.42
CA SER A 73 2.92 -13.98 2.42
C SER A 73 4.07 -14.13 1.44
N VAL A 74 4.60 -15.36 1.34
CA VAL A 74 5.64 -15.73 0.37
C VAL A 74 4.99 -15.85 -1.01
N ILE A 75 5.57 -15.15 -1.99
CA ILE A 75 5.21 -15.22 -3.40
C ILE A 75 6.46 -15.57 -4.20
N GLY A 76 6.30 -16.30 -5.29
CA GLY A 76 7.44 -16.79 -6.04
C GLY A 76 7.05 -17.72 -7.16
N ASP A 77 8.05 -18.17 -7.89
CA ASP A 77 7.92 -19.19 -8.93
C ASP A 77 8.99 -20.26 -8.77
N VAL A 78 8.67 -21.46 -9.23
CA VAL A 78 9.54 -22.63 -9.14
C VAL A 78 9.64 -23.24 -10.53
N ASP A 79 10.85 -23.59 -10.96
CA ASP A 79 11.02 -24.33 -12.21
C ASP A 79 10.39 -25.73 -12.05
N PRO A 80 9.35 -26.07 -12.82
CA PRO A 80 8.63 -27.33 -12.66
C PRO A 80 9.49 -28.55 -13.01
N ALA A 81 10.57 -28.40 -13.77
CA ALA A 81 11.46 -29.50 -14.14
C ALA A 81 12.51 -29.81 -13.05
N THR A 82 12.97 -28.79 -12.33
CA THR A 82 14.09 -28.91 -11.38
C THR A 82 13.68 -28.71 -9.92
N SER A 83 12.47 -28.18 -9.68
CA SER A 83 12.00 -27.69 -8.38
C SER A 83 12.87 -26.58 -7.78
N GLU A 84 13.73 -25.94 -8.58
CA GLU A 84 14.54 -24.80 -8.15
C GLU A 84 13.65 -23.55 -7.99
N ARG A 85 13.85 -22.80 -6.89
CA ARG A 85 13.15 -21.54 -6.68
C ARG A 85 13.72 -20.48 -7.62
N VAL A 86 12.93 -20.06 -8.60
CA VAL A 86 13.31 -19.05 -9.59
C VAL A 86 13.22 -17.65 -8.98
N GLU A 87 12.18 -17.40 -8.18
CA GLU A 87 12.03 -16.16 -7.45
C GLU A 87 11.27 -16.38 -6.14
N GLU A 88 11.64 -15.64 -5.09
CA GLU A 88 10.93 -15.63 -3.80
C GLU A 88 10.93 -14.20 -3.23
N ARG A 89 9.74 -13.73 -2.81
CA ARG A 89 9.52 -12.44 -2.12
C ARG A 89 8.47 -12.61 -1.04
N ARG A 90 8.36 -11.60 -0.18
CA ARG A 90 7.46 -11.60 0.98
C ARG A 90 6.71 -10.29 1.09
N THR A 91 5.40 -10.33 0.85
CA THR A 91 4.49 -9.17 0.95
C THR A 91 4.13 -8.87 2.40
N ASP A 92 3.76 -7.63 2.72
CA ASP A 92 3.39 -7.28 4.10
C ASP A 92 2.06 -7.90 4.52
N ILE A 93 0.95 -7.52 3.87
CA ILE A 93 -0.39 -8.06 4.16
C ILE A 93 -1.13 -8.36 2.86
N VAL A 94 -1.86 -9.47 2.84
CA VAL A 94 -2.75 -9.85 1.72
C VAL A 94 -4.13 -10.14 2.26
N TYR A 95 -5.15 -9.60 1.62
CA TYR A 95 -6.52 -10.10 1.72
C TYR A 95 -6.85 -10.86 0.43
N GLY A 96 -7.09 -12.17 0.55
CA GLY A 96 -7.42 -13.04 -0.55
C GLY A 96 -8.84 -13.59 -0.44
N TRP A 97 -9.58 -13.60 -1.54
CA TRP A 97 -10.87 -14.29 -1.63
C TRP A 97 -11.03 -14.90 -3.01
N ASN A 98 -11.90 -15.90 -3.11
CA ASN A 98 -12.23 -16.51 -4.39
C ASN A 98 -13.68 -16.20 -4.71
N ASP A 99 -13.98 -16.01 -6.00
CA ASP A 99 -15.33 -16.18 -6.52
C ASP A 99 -15.40 -17.45 -7.37
N ALA A 100 -16.55 -17.68 -8.02
CA ALA A 100 -16.77 -18.86 -8.86
C ALA A 100 -15.84 -18.94 -10.09
N THR A 101 -15.12 -17.86 -10.42
CA THR A 101 -14.39 -17.70 -11.66
C THR A 101 -12.90 -17.40 -11.48
N GLN A 102 -12.50 -16.80 -10.36
CA GLN A 102 -11.11 -16.41 -10.11
C GLN A 102 -10.78 -16.27 -8.62
N GLY A 103 -9.49 -16.43 -8.31
CA GLY A 103 -8.90 -16.01 -7.05
C GLY A 103 -8.43 -14.56 -7.14
N ILE A 104 -8.80 -13.76 -6.15
CA ILE A 104 -8.54 -12.32 -6.11
C ILE A 104 -7.75 -12.01 -4.85
N GLN A 105 -6.74 -11.16 -5.00
CA GLN A 105 -5.88 -10.75 -3.92
C GLN A 105 -5.72 -9.24 -3.92
N LEU A 106 -5.93 -8.63 -2.76
CA LEU A 106 -5.55 -7.26 -2.48
C LEU A 106 -4.32 -7.27 -1.58
N VAL A 107 -3.18 -6.89 -2.15
CA VAL A 107 -1.90 -6.77 -1.43
C VAL A 107 -1.79 -5.35 -0.88
N PHE A 108 -1.47 -5.25 0.40
CA PHE A 108 -1.12 -4.02 1.10
C PHE A 108 0.38 -4.04 1.39
N GLU A 109 1.15 -3.19 0.71
CA GLU A 109 2.57 -2.99 1.00
C GLU A 109 2.74 -1.76 1.89
N PHE A 110 3.48 -1.92 2.99
CA PHE A 110 3.66 -0.86 3.97
C PHE A 110 5.02 -0.20 3.80
N LYS A 111 5.09 1.11 4.07
CA LYS A 111 6.34 1.77 4.47
C LYS A 111 6.11 2.78 5.56
N ARG A 112 7.05 2.82 6.50
CA ARG A 112 7.16 3.91 7.49
C ARG A 112 7.66 5.20 6.83
N LEU A 113 6.91 6.28 7.01
CA LEU A 113 7.11 7.56 6.36
C LEU A 113 7.31 8.69 7.35
N GLY A 114 8.40 9.43 7.19
CA GLY A 114 8.62 10.72 7.87
C GLY A 114 9.02 11.77 6.85
N HIS A 115 9.28 12.99 7.29
CA HIS A 115 9.58 14.14 6.40
C HIS A 115 10.87 13.99 5.58
N GLN A 116 11.74 13.03 5.90
CA GLN A 116 13.03 12.84 5.24
C GLN A 116 12.88 12.25 3.84
N LYS A 117 13.60 12.81 2.86
CA LYS A 117 13.65 12.33 1.47
C LYS A 117 13.87 10.81 1.35
N LYS A 118 14.75 10.24 2.18
CA LYS A 118 15.05 8.80 2.16
C LYS A 118 13.82 7.91 2.40
N HIS A 119 12.88 8.34 3.25
CA HIS A 119 11.64 7.58 3.51
C HIS A 119 10.74 7.64 2.28
N ARG A 120 10.68 8.81 1.64
CA ARG A 120 9.98 9.04 0.38
C ARG A 120 10.54 8.20 -0.77
N ASP A 121 11.86 8.14 -0.92
CA ASP A 121 12.53 7.29 -1.91
C ASP A 121 12.21 5.81 -1.66
N HIS A 122 12.24 5.37 -0.40
CA HIS A 122 11.91 3.99 -0.04
C HIS A 122 10.44 3.65 -0.37
N TYR A 123 9.52 4.60 -0.21
CA TYR A 123 8.11 4.42 -0.56
C TYR A 123 7.86 4.39 -2.07
N LEU A 124 8.55 5.23 -2.85
CA LEU A 124 8.24 5.40 -4.27
C LEU A 124 9.07 4.53 -5.22
N ARG A 125 10.24 4.05 -4.81
CA ARG A 125 11.19 3.36 -5.72
C ARG A 125 11.10 1.83 -5.57
N ASP A 126 12.19 1.14 -5.88
CA ASP A 126 12.36 -0.31 -5.92
C ASP A 126 11.97 -1.05 -4.64
N GLN A 127 12.03 -0.38 -3.48
CA GLN A 127 11.65 -0.97 -2.19
C GLN A 127 10.18 -0.76 -1.81
N GLY A 128 9.43 0.04 -2.55
CA GLY A 128 8.02 0.35 -2.28
C GLY A 128 7.18 0.16 -3.53
N LEU A 129 6.63 1.26 -4.07
CA LEU A 129 5.75 1.26 -5.24
C LEU A 129 6.33 0.49 -6.43
N GLY A 130 7.65 0.56 -6.67
CA GLY A 130 8.32 -0.17 -7.75
C GLY A 130 8.16 -1.69 -7.69
N ARG A 131 7.90 -2.26 -6.50
CA ARG A 131 7.64 -3.71 -6.32
C ARG A 131 6.38 -4.17 -7.04
N PHE A 132 5.37 -3.30 -7.17
CA PHE A 132 4.14 -3.58 -7.91
C PHE A 132 4.28 -3.38 -9.42
N VAL A 133 5.24 -2.55 -9.84
CA VAL A 133 5.42 -2.19 -11.25
C VAL A 133 6.28 -3.23 -11.97
N THR A 134 7.54 -3.34 -11.55
CA THR A 134 8.53 -4.23 -12.20
C THR A 134 8.77 -5.51 -11.40
N GLY A 135 8.33 -5.57 -10.14
CA GLY A 135 8.40 -6.77 -9.32
C GLY A 135 7.15 -7.64 -9.41
N ILE A 136 7.21 -8.79 -8.74
CA ILE A 136 6.14 -9.79 -8.73
C ILE A 136 4.98 -9.49 -7.77
N TYR A 137 5.00 -8.35 -7.07
CA TYR A 137 3.93 -8.03 -6.12
C TYR A 137 2.63 -7.80 -6.89
N SER A 138 1.53 -8.34 -6.36
CA SER A 138 0.21 -8.31 -7.00
C SER A 138 0.25 -8.83 -8.44
N GLY A 139 1.09 -9.82 -8.75
CA GLY A 139 1.15 -10.43 -10.07
C GLY A 139 -0.22 -10.96 -10.50
N LYS A 140 -0.64 -10.64 -11.73
CA LYS A 140 -1.97 -10.95 -12.29
C LYS A 140 -3.14 -10.41 -11.47
N GLN A 141 -2.93 -9.37 -10.64
CA GLN A 141 -3.99 -8.61 -9.99
C GLN A 141 -4.11 -7.23 -10.63
N ALA A 142 -5.33 -6.71 -10.68
CA ALA A 142 -5.63 -5.43 -11.30
C ALA A 142 -5.37 -4.24 -10.35
N VAL A 143 -5.39 -4.51 -9.04
CA VAL A 143 -5.36 -3.51 -7.98
C VAL A 143 -4.39 -3.91 -6.88
N ALA A 144 -3.71 -2.92 -6.28
CA ALA A 144 -2.93 -3.06 -5.05
C ALA A 144 -3.10 -1.82 -4.15
N ALA A 145 -2.63 -1.92 -2.92
CA ALA A 145 -2.61 -0.82 -1.96
C ALA A 145 -1.18 -0.55 -1.47
N MET A 146 -0.76 0.71 -1.54
CA MET A 146 0.49 1.19 -0.94
C MET A 146 0.16 2.02 0.30
N VAL A 147 0.64 1.58 1.47
CA VAL A 147 0.27 2.15 2.77
C VAL A 147 1.47 2.85 3.40
N GLY A 148 1.34 4.15 3.64
CA GLY A 148 2.33 4.98 4.30
C GLY A 148 2.01 5.18 5.77
N VAL A 149 2.77 4.58 6.69
CA VAL A 149 2.61 4.82 8.13
C VAL A 149 3.32 6.11 8.51
N LEU A 150 2.57 7.15 8.84
CA LEU A 150 3.10 8.48 9.12
C LEU A 150 3.76 8.53 10.50
N LEU A 151 5.02 8.98 10.51
CA LEU A 151 5.85 9.23 11.70
C LEU A 151 6.02 10.72 12.01
N ASP A 152 5.58 11.56 11.09
CA ASP A 152 5.52 13.03 11.18
C ASP A 152 4.13 13.49 10.70
N PRO A 153 3.70 14.73 11.00
CA PRO A 153 2.41 15.25 10.56
C PRO A 153 2.21 15.11 9.04
N GLU A 154 1.00 14.74 8.63
CA GLU A 154 0.64 14.53 7.21
C GLU A 154 1.04 15.70 6.28
N PRO A 155 0.82 16.98 6.64
CA PRO A 155 1.20 18.11 5.79
C PRO A 155 2.70 18.18 5.48
N ASP A 156 3.55 17.60 6.33
CA ASP A 156 5.00 17.61 6.16
C ASP A 156 5.50 16.44 5.29
N VAL A 157 4.65 15.46 5.00
CA VAL A 157 5.04 14.19 4.36
C VAL A 157 4.32 13.99 3.02
N VAL A 158 2.99 14.00 3.02
CA VAL A 158 2.17 13.56 1.87
C VAL A 158 2.25 14.51 0.67
N PRO A 159 2.26 15.85 0.82
CA PRO A 159 2.43 16.75 -0.33
C PRO A 159 3.72 16.47 -1.11
N GLN A 160 4.84 16.22 -0.43
CA GLN A 160 6.10 15.94 -1.09
C GLN A 160 6.08 14.62 -1.88
N ILE A 161 5.32 13.61 -1.44
CA ILE A 161 5.14 12.36 -2.19
C ILE A 161 4.45 12.64 -3.52
N ARG A 162 3.33 13.37 -3.48
CA ARG A 162 2.57 13.76 -4.66
C ARG A 162 3.40 14.61 -5.62
N ASP A 163 4.19 15.55 -5.10
CA ASP A 163 5.06 16.38 -5.93
C ASP A 163 6.19 15.58 -6.57
N THR A 164 6.71 14.55 -5.88
CA THR A 164 7.76 13.69 -6.44
C THR A 164 7.24 12.86 -7.61
N LEU A 165 5.97 12.43 -7.57
CA LEU A 165 5.35 11.68 -8.67
C LEU A 165 5.20 12.52 -9.96
N LYS A 166 5.33 13.85 -9.89
CA LYS A 166 5.36 14.74 -11.06
C LYS A 166 6.71 14.75 -11.78
N ASP A 167 7.76 14.20 -11.17
CA ASP A 167 9.08 14.10 -11.80
C ASP A 167 9.04 13.10 -12.97
N THR A 168 9.44 13.56 -14.16
CA THR A 168 9.35 12.76 -15.39
C THR A 168 10.25 11.52 -15.38
N ALA A 169 11.44 11.63 -14.77
CA ALA A 169 12.37 10.50 -14.71
C ALA A 169 11.86 9.39 -13.79
N LEU A 170 11.30 9.78 -12.64
CA LEU A 170 10.61 8.84 -11.75
C LEU A 170 9.36 8.26 -12.42
N GLY A 171 8.54 9.08 -13.07
CA GLY A 171 7.35 8.61 -13.79
C GLY A 171 7.68 7.60 -14.88
N THR A 172 8.78 7.79 -15.61
CA THR A 172 9.30 6.82 -16.59
C THR A 172 9.72 5.52 -15.92
N THR A 173 10.47 5.62 -14.81
CA THR A 173 10.92 4.46 -14.02
C THR A 173 9.74 3.64 -13.49
N LEU A 174 8.69 4.33 -13.05
CA LEU A 174 7.46 3.74 -12.54
C LEU A 174 6.45 3.38 -13.63
N ARG A 175 6.77 3.62 -14.91
CA ARG A 175 5.87 3.37 -16.04
C ARG A 175 4.47 3.95 -15.82
N LEU A 176 4.40 5.17 -15.27
CA LEU A 176 3.15 5.84 -14.94
C LEU A 176 2.31 6.06 -16.19
N ILE A 177 1.03 5.71 -16.09
CA ILE A 177 0.00 6.07 -17.05
C ILE A 177 -0.67 7.35 -16.52
N PRO A 178 -0.49 8.50 -17.19
CA PRO A 178 -1.11 9.73 -16.75
C PRO A 178 -2.63 9.67 -16.90
N THR A 179 -3.34 10.46 -16.10
CA THR A 179 -4.79 10.64 -16.24
C THR A 179 -5.15 11.32 -17.56
N ALA A 180 -6.44 11.40 -17.88
CA ALA A 180 -6.91 12.15 -19.04
C ALA A 180 -6.51 13.65 -19.01
N ALA A 181 -6.24 14.21 -17.83
CA ALA A 181 -5.75 15.58 -17.65
C ALA A 181 -4.22 15.70 -17.77
N GLY A 182 -3.49 14.58 -17.94
CA GLY A 182 -2.04 14.55 -17.97
C GLY A 182 -1.37 14.43 -16.59
N ASP A 183 -2.16 14.37 -15.50
CA ASP A 183 -1.62 14.25 -14.14
C ASP A 183 -1.08 12.85 -13.85
N PRO A 184 -0.01 12.71 -13.05
CA PRO A 184 0.56 11.40 -12.68
C PRO A 184 -0.30 10.62 -11.66
N ILE A 185 -1.28 11.28 -11.04
CA ILE A 185 -2.15 10.72 -10.01
C ILE A 185 -3.61 11.07 -10.30
N SER A 186 -4.53 10.19 -9.88
CA SER A 186 -5.95 10.50 -9.79
C SER A 186 -6.32 10.84 -8.34
N LYS A 187 -6.81 12.05 -8.10
CA LYS A 187 -7.31 12.51 -6.80
C LYS A 187 -8.68 13.19 -6.96
N PRO A 188 -9.74 12.78 -6.25
CA PRO A 188 -9.78 11.67 -5.28
C PRO A 188 -9.53 10.29 -5.93
N SER A 189 -9.25 9.28 -5.11
CA SER A 189 -9.17 7.90 -5.57
C SER A 189 -10.49 7.46 -6.20
N ASN A 190 -10.42 6.80 -7.35
CA ASN A 190 -11.57 6.23 -8.05
C ASN A 190 -11.90 4.82 -7.58
N LEU A 191 -10.97 4.15 -6.88
CA LEU A 191 -11.12 2.79 -6.40
C LEU A 191 -11.63 2.73 -4.97
N PHE A 192 -10.91 3.40 -4.06
CA PHE A 192 -11.20 3.37 -2.64
C PHE A 192 -11.34 4.80 -2.15
N PRO A 193 -12.56 5.28 -1.85
CA PRO A 193 -12.77 6.67 -1.41
C PRO A 193 -11.91 7.12 -0.24
N ALA A 194 -11.43 6.19 0.59
CA ALA A 194 -10.56 6.47 1.71
C ALA A 194 -9.06 6.56 1.38
N ALA A 195 -8.63 6.24 0.15
CA ALA A 195 -7.28 6.49 -0.32
C ALA A 195 -7.09 7.97 -0.69
N ASP A 196 -5.87 8.50 -0.51
CA ASP A 196 -5.58 9.90 -0.83
C ASP A 196 -5.55 10.14 -2.34
N PHE A 197 -4.98 9.20 -3.09
CA PHE A 197 -4.92 9.19 -4.56
C PHE A 197 -4.67 7.78 -5.11
N ASP A 198 -4.85 7.62 -6.42
CA ASP A 198 -4.42 6.43 -7.17
C ASP A 198 -3.30 6.78 -8.16
N THR A 199 -2.44 5.80 -8.44
CA THR A 199 -1.54 5.78 -9.61
C THR A 199 -1.87 4.58 -10.49
N GLU A 200 -1.63 4.72 -11.80
CA GLU A 200 -1.76 3.61 -12.75
C GLU A 200 -0.43 3.37 -13.45
N HIS A 201 -0.08 2.09 -13.65
CA HIS A 201 1.24 1.68 -14.12
C HIS A 201 1.14 0.60 -15.18
N THR A 202 1.86 0.75 -16.29
CA THR A 202 2.01 -0.34 -17.27
C THR A 202 2.86 -1.45 -16.67
N ARG A 203 2.45 -2.71 -16.87
CA ARG A 203 3.21 -3.90 -16.45
C ARG A 203 3.59 -4.77 -17.64
N ASP A 204 4.65 -5.55 -17.47
CA ASP A 204 5.02 -6.59 -18.41
C ASP A 204 3.92 -7.66 -18.48
N THR A 205 3.71 -8.25 -19.65
CA THR A 205 2.59 -9.18 -19.93
C THR A 205 2.58 -10.41 -19.03
N ALA A 206 3.75 -10.85 -18.54
CA ALA A 206 3.85 -11.95 -17.58
C ALA A 206 3.26 -11.61 -16.20
N LEU A 207 3.23 -10.33 -15.84
CA LEU A 207 2.78 -9.82 -14.54
C LEU A 207 1.42 -9.14 -14.59
N ALA A 208 1.01 -8.64 -15.77
CA ALA A 208 -0.25 -7.94 -15.96
C ALA A 208 -1.43 -8.90 -16.14
N LEU A 209 -2.64 -8.41 -15.82
CA LEU A 209 -3.87 -8.99 -16.39
C LEU A 209 -4.01 -8.60 -17.86
N THR A 210 -5.07 -9.08 -18.52
CA THR A 210 -5.34 -8.87 -19.95
C THR A 210 -5.33 -7.41 -20.41
N HIS A 211 -5.53 -6.44 -19.51
CA HIS A 211 -5.52 -5.00 -19.80
C HIS A 211 -4.14 -4.33 -19.65
N GLY A 212 -3.10 -5.05 -19.20
CA GLY A 212 -1.71 -4.58 -19.28
C GLY A 212 -1.24 -3.59 -18.21
N SER A 213 -2.10 -3.16 -17.28
CA SER A 213 -1.75 -2.21 -16.21
C SER A 213 -2.08 -2.75 -14.82
N ILE A 214 -1.60 -2.04 -13.79
CA ILE A 214 -2.04 -2.16 -12.41
C ILE A 214 -2.37 -0.78 -11.86
N ARG A 215 -3.44 -0.69 -11.07
CA ARG A 215 -3.73 0.51 -10.29
C ARG A 215 -3.33 0.31 -8.84
N VAL A 216 -2.62 1.29 -8.27
CA VAL A 216 -2.19 1.28 -6.87
C VAL A 216 -2.87 2.43 -6.15
N SER A 217 -3.65 2.11 -5.12
CA SER A 217 -4.27 3.11 -4.25
C SER A 217 -3.36 3.43 -3.07
N HIS A 218 -3.19 4.72 -2.80
CA HIS A 218 -2.26 5.21 -1.80
C HIS A 218 -2.99 5.64 -0.52
N PHE A 219 -2.71 4.96 0.59
CA PHE A 219 -3.26 5.25 1.91
C PHE A 219 -2.18 5.82 2.81
N PHE A 220 -2.52 6.82 3.64
CA PHE A 220 -1.61 7.39 4.64
C PHE A 220 -2.22 7.26 6.03
N PHE A 221 -1.55 6.49 6.87
CA PHE A 221 -2.04 6.05 8.17
C PHE A 221 -1.30 6.81 9.26
N ALA A 222 -2.00 7.77 9.88
CA ALA A 222 -1.51 8.52 11.03
C ALA A 222 -1.83 7.81 12.34
N PHE A 223 -0.99 8.01 13.36
CA PHE A 223 -1.37 7.70 14.74
C PHE A 223 -2.36 8.75 15.26
N GLY A 224 -3.35 8.35 16.06
CA GLY A 224 -4.34 9.24 16.67
C GLY A 224 -3.79 10.18 17.74
N TYR A 225 -2.47 10.28 17.86
CA TYR A 225 -1.74 11.07 18.84
C TYR A 225 -0.46 11.63 18.20
N PRO A 226 0.11 12.74 18.73
CA PRO A 226 1.27 13.38 18.11
C PRO A 226 2.47 12.45 18.00
N SER A 227 3.06 12.39 16.80
CA SER A 227 4.33 11.72 16.54
C SER A 227 5.22 12.61 15.69
N THR A 228 6.52 12.64 15.99
CA THR A 228 7.51 13.29 15.14
C THR A 228 8.83 12.54 15.17
N THR A 229 9.53 12.53 14.04
CA THR A 229 10.90 12.06 13.91
C THR A 229 11.93 13.17 14.21
N VAL A 230 11.48 14.43 14.34
CA VAL A 230 12.34 15.56 14.69
C VAL A 230 12.71 15.47 16.18
N LYS A 231 14.02 15.46 16.47
CA LYS A 231 14.48 15.49 17.85
C LYS A 231 14.21 16.87 18.47
N PRO A 232 13.64 16.95 19.68
CA PRO A 232 13.53 18.23 20.38
C PRO A 232 14.93 18.81 20.61
N LYS A 233 15.08 20.09 20.29
CA LYS A 233 16.35 20.82 20.47
C LYS A 233 16.63 20.89 21.97
N LYS A 234 17.77 20.34 22.43
CA LYS A 234 18.22 20.53 23.82
C LYS A 234 18.41 22.03 24.03
N VAL A 235 17.57 22.63 24.88
CA VAL A 235 17.81 23.98 25.38
C VAL A 235 19.07 23.87 26.26
N ALA A 236 20.13 24.54 25.85
CA ALA A 236 21.34 24.62 26.67
C ALA A 236 20.96 25.27 28.01
N ALA A 237 21.30 24.63 29.12
CA ALA A 237 21.13 25.24 30.42
C ALA A 237 21.87 26.59 30.44
N PRO A 238 21.26 27.67 30.99
CA PRO A 238 21.95 28.94 31.12
C PRO A 238 23.25 28.70 31.90
N LYS A 239 24.37 29.21 31.37
CA LYS A 239 25.64 29.20 32.10
C LYS A 239 25.43 30.02 33.37
N ALA A 240 25.65 29.39 34.52
CA ALA A 240 25.76 30.06 35.81
C ALA A 240 27.01 30.93 35.86
#